data_AF-A0AAD7MIK9-F1
#
_entry.id   AF-A0AAD7MIK9-F1
#
_cell.length_a   1.000
_cell.length_b   1.000
_cell.length_c   1.000
_cell.angle_alpha   90.00
_cell.angle_beta   90.00
_cell.angle_gamma   90.00
#
_symmetry.space_group_name_H-M   'P 1'
#
loop_
_entity.id
_entity.type
_entity.pdbx_description
1 polymer ?
#
loop_
_entity_poly.entity_id
_entity_poly.type
_entity_poly.pdbx_seq_one_letter_code
_entity_poly.pdbx_strand_id
1 'polypeptide(L)'
;MKLSVHVLALGGLGFQYASSSIPDLHGCVNDAKAFQKFVEEKLGPDTQIKVLHNADATRANILNKFQTFLVGNEGIAKGDAIVFFYAGHGGNPVADTPKGKVETICPHDERLMIDGHLIHGIPDFTFCHLFNELAAARGNNVTAIFDSCHSGGIGRLGVGVRYAPGGPAIPAHLDSERFRKRADMSQEAPYGFSYKHMESHVLLAACHETQLAHEGDFAGVYRGYFSESLVRQLYTSPLDTTTNRDIIHLTDHWAGQHPQVEGVHKTRALFSETYPKAYNALPVLQGKKPGLFEIKMGSTSSVVPGTEFLVTDGDSTIGALTAREVLFHSCVCVFTAANGPTGLGRRWKAVASKWNHTMLKSFLSPGFDAAATAALFPADTSVPGLGS
;
A
#
# COMPACT_ATOMS: atom_id res chain seq x y z
N MET A 1 14.86 16.80 6.08
CA MET A 1 14.50 15.37 6.00
C MET A 1 15.20 14.84 4.76
N LYS A 2 16.05 13.81 4.89
CA LYS A 2 16.60 13.16 3.70
C LYS A 2 15.64 12.02 3.34
N LEU A 3 15.25 11.99 2.08
CA LEU A 3 14.35 10.97 1.55
C LEU A 3 15.14 10.16 0.53
N SER A 4 15.04 8.84 0.56
CA SER A 4 15.67 8.00 -0.46
C SER A 4 14.60 7.18 -1.17
N VAL A 5 14.26 7.56 -2.39
CA VAL A 5 13.15 6.97 -3.15
C VAL A 5 13.71 6.03 -4.21
N HIS A 6 13.28 4.78 -4.21
CA HIS A 6 13.55 3.87 -5.31
C HIS A 6 12.27 3.71 -6.15
N VAL A 7 12.29 4.25 -7.35
CA VAL A 7 11.14 4.20 -8.26
C VAL A 7 11.41 3.09 -9.27
N LEU A 8 10.69 1.97 -9.21
CA LEU A 8 10.73 0.96 -10.24
C LEU A 8 9.50 1.10 -11.14
N ALA A 9 9.65 1.04 -12.47
CA ALA A 9 8.49 1.01 -13.33
C ALA A 9 8.68 0.22 -14.61
N LEU A 10 7.65 -0.50 -15.01
CA LEU A 10 7.70 -1.49 -16.06
C LEU A 10 6.55 -1.26 -17.05
N GLY A 11 6.86 -0.70 -18.23
CA GLY A 11 5.94 -0.65 -19.37
C GLY A 11 5.73 0.74 -19.95
N GLY A 12 6.33 1.07 -21.08
CA GLY A 12 6.16 2.35 -21.77
C GLY A 12 5.82 2.17 -23.24
N LEU A 13 5.12 3.15 -23.79
CA LEU A 13 4.81 3.26 -25.22
C LEU A 13 6.05 2.97 -26.09
N GLY A 14 5.97 1.92 -26.91
CA GLY A 14 7.01 1.52 -27.87
C GLY A 14 8.02 0.48 -27.37
N PHE A 15 7.89 -0.01 -26.14
CA PHE A 15 8.79 -1.03 -25.57
C PHE A 15 7.98 -2.22 -25.06
N GLN A 16 8.11 -3.32 -25.78
CA GLN A 16 7.37 -4.55 -25.53
C GLN A 16 7.98 -5.32 -24.37
N TYR A 17 7.22 -6.17 -23.67
CA TYR A 17 7.85 -7.23 -22.87
C TYR A 17 8.74 -8.08 -23.79
N ALA A 18 9.85 -8.59 -23.26
CA ALA A 18 10.77 -9.35 -24.11
C ALA A 18 10.13 -10.67 -24.59
N SER A 19 9.21 -11.23 -23.80
CA SER A 19 8.37 -12.35 -24.22
C SER A 19 7.13 -11.82 -24.95
N SER A 20 6.94 -12.23 -26.20
CA SER A 20 5.74 -11.94 -26.99
C SER A 20 4.45 -12.59 -26.45
N SER A 21 4.57 -13.47 -25.45
CA SER A 21 3.42 -14.07 -24.75
C SER A 21 2.80 -13.17 -23.68
N ILE A 22 3.46 -12.04 -23.37
CA ILE A 22 2.99 -11.05 -22.40
C ILE A 22 2.49 -9.85 -23.20
N PRO A 23 1.25 -9.40 -23.00
CA PRO A 23 0.73 -8.23 -23.69
C PRO A 23 1.45 -6.95 -23.25
N ASP A 24 1.41 -5.92 -24.09
CA ASP A 24 2.04 -4.64 -23.77
C ASP A 24 1.12 -3.76 -22.92
N LEU A 25 1.75 -2.90 -22.11
CA LEU A 25 1.11 -1.82 -21.36
C LEU A 25 1.65 -0.48 -21.85
N HIS A 26 0.79 0.54 -21.85
CA HIS A 26 1.09 1.85 -22.41
C HIS A 26 1.37 2.91 -21.34
N GLY A 27 0.89 2.71 -20.10
CA GLY A 27 0.89 3.76 -19.07
C GLY A 27 1.97 3.68 -17.99
N CYS A 28 2.65 2.55 -17.81
CA CYS A 28 3.46 2.32 -16.62
C CYS A 28 4.72 3.22 -16.53
N VAL A 29 5.35 3.56 -17.66
CA VAL A 29 6.48 4.50 -17.73
C VAL A 29 6.00 5.92 -17.51
N ASN A 30 4.78 6.26 -17.95
CA ASN A 30 4.18 7.56 -17.65
C ASN A 30 3.90 7.68 -16.14
N ASP A 31 3.49 6.59 -15.49
CA ASP A 31 3.32 6.53 -14.04
C ASP A 31 4.64 6.72 -13.29
N ALA A 32 5.70 6.03 -13.74
CA ALA A 32 7.06 6.21 -13.22
C ALA A 32 7.50 7.66 -13.25
N LYS A 33 7.34 8.30 -14.42
CA LYS A 33 7.75 9.67 -14.67
C LYS A 33 6.94 10.65 -13.83
N ALA A 34 5.62 10.43 -13.72
CA ALA A 34 4.75 11.25 -12.89
C ALA A 34 5.14 11.16 -11.40
N PHE A 35 5.43 9.95 -10.92
CA PHE A 35 5.86 9.74 -9.53
C PHE A 35 7.26 10.31 -9.28
N GLN A 36 8.21 10.08 -10.19
CA GLN A 36 9.55 10.68 -10.13
C GLN A 36 9.46 12.21 -10.05
N LYS A 37 8.67 12.83 -10.93
CA LYS A 37 8.46 14.27 -10.95
C LYS A 37 7.87 14.78 -9.62
N PHE A 38 6.88 14.08 -9.06
CA PHE A 38 6.35 14.40 -7.73
C PHE A 38 7.45 14.41 -6.67
N VAL A 39 8.29 13.37 -6.64
CA VAL A 39 9.37 13.25 -5.68
C VAL A 39 10.37 14.40 -5.83
N GLU A 40 10.81 14.70 -7.05
CA GLU A 40 11.74 15.78 -7.35
C GLU A 40 11.18 17.16 -6.95
N GLU A 41 9.91 17.42 -7.23
CA GLU A 41 9.28 18.73 -6.99
C GLU A 41 8.83 18.95 -5.54
N LYS A 42 8.35 17.91 -4.84
CA LYS A 42 7.71 18.05 -3.52
C LYS A 42 8.57 17.59 -2.35
N LEU A 43 9.50 16.66 -2.57
CA LEU A 43 10.27 16.04 -1.49
C LEU A 43 11.71 16.58 -1.40
N GLY A 44 12.15 17.32 -2.42
CA GLY A 44 13.34 18.16 -2.38
C GLY A 44 14.57 17.55 -3.04
N PRO A 45 15.62 18.37 -3.24
CA PRO A 45 16.78 18.03 -4.09
C PRO A 45 17.72 16.98 -3.50
N ASP A 46 17.67 16.74 -2.18
CA ASP A 46 18.47 15.71 -1.51
C ASP A 46 17.94 14.28 -1.78
N THR A 47 16.85 14.16 -2.55
CA THR A 47 16.23 12.88 -2.82
C THR A 47 17.06 12.05 -3.79
N GLN A 48 17.46 10.87 -3.36
CA GLN A 48 18.12 9.90 -4.23
C GLN A 48 17.06 9.11 -4.99
N ILE A 49 17.12 9.12 -6.33
CA ILE A 49 16.17 8.40 -7.18
C ILE A 49 16.91 7.42 -8.09
N LYS A 50 16.47 6.16 -8.07
CA LYS A 50 16.84 5.16 -9.08
C LYS A 50 15.58 4.78 -9.84
N VAL A 51 15.67 4.82 -11.17
CA VAL A 51 14.58 4.42 -12.08
C VAL A 51 15.07 3.32 -13.01
N LEU A 52 14.28 2.24 -13.12
CA LEU A 52 14.44 1.22 -14.16
C LEU A 52 13.19 1.25 -15.03
N HIS A 53 13.35 1.23 -16.35
CA HIS A 53 12.26 1.19 -17.33
C HIS A 53 12.47 0.02 -18.29
N ASN A 54 11.39 -0.68 -18.64
CA ASN A 54 11.36 -1.63 -19.76
C ASN A 54 12.55 -2.61 -19.72
N ALA A 55 13.41 -2.61 -20.76
CA ALA A 55 14.58 -3.48 -20.88
C ALA A 55 15.57 -3.38 -19.70
N ASP A 56 15.61 -2.25 -18.98
CA ASP A 56 16.44 -2.12 -17.78
C ASP A 56 15.80 -2.78 -16.55
N ALA A 57 14.48 -2.98 -16.55
CA ALA A 57 13.73 -3.57 -15.45
C ALA A 57 13.61 -5.10 -15.60
N THR A 58 14.75 -5.74 -15.86
CA THR A 58 14.89 -7.20 -15.78
C THR A 58 14.81 -7.69 -14.35
N ARG A 59 14.49 -8.98 -14.18
CA ARG A 59 14.46 -9.63 -12.85
C ARG A 59 15.75 -9.41 -12.09
N ALA A 60 16.89 -9.61 -12.77
CA ALA A 60 18.21 -9.46 -12.18
C ALA A 60 18.48 -8.01 -11.75
N ASN A 61 18.16 -7.03 -12.59
CA ASN A 61 18.37 -5.61 -12.28
C ASN A 61 17.48 -5.13 -11.14
N ILE A 62 16.22 -5.54 -11.10
CA ILE A 62 15.29 -5.19 -10.01
C ILE A 62 15.86 -5.66 -8.67
N LEU A 63 16.21 -6.94 -8.57
CA LEU A 63 16.75 -7.52 -7.33
C LEU A 63 18.11 -6.91 -6.97
N ASN A 64 18.98 -6.69 -7.96
CA ASN A 64 20.28 -6.05 -7.73
C ASN A 64 20.14 -4.61 -7.23
N LYS A 65 19.27 -3.80 -7.84
CA LYS A 65 19.06 -2.42 -7.41
C LYS A 65 18.36 -2.36 -6.06
N PHE A 66 17.41 -3.24 -5.78
CA PHE A 66 16.83 -3.31 -4.43
C PHE A 66 17.94 -3.52 -3.39
N GLN A 67 18.82 -4.48 -3.62
CA GLN A 67 19.92 -4.77 -2.69
C GLN A 67 20.98 -3.66 -2.62
N THR A 68 21.41 -3.12 -3.75
CA THR A 68 22.54 -2.16 -3.78
C THR A 68 22.12 -0.72 -3.50
N PHE A 69 20.94 -0.30 -3.96
CA PHE A 69 20.47 1.09 -3.86
C PHE A 69 19.60 1.35 -2.62
N LEU A 70 18.90 0.34 -2.11
CA LEU A 70 18.12 0.47 -0.88
C LEU A 70 18.85 -0.13 0.32
N VAL A 71 19.08 -1.45 0.30
CA VAL A 71 19.64 -2.16 1.48
C VAL A 71 21.08 -1.76 1.75
N GLY A 72 21.93 -1.75 0.72
CA GLY A 72 23.37 -1.52 0.82
C GLY A 72 23.80 -0.06 0.76
N ASN A 73 22.88 0.89 0.57
CA ASN A 73 23.21 2.30 0.40
C ASN A 73 23.46 2.96 1.75
N GLU A 74 24.71 3.34 2.03
CA GLU A 74 25.12 3.99 3.28
C GLU A 74 24.63 5.45 3.39
N GLY A 75 24.18 6.04 2.28
CA GLY A 75 23.57 7.37 2.27
C GLY A 75 22.15 7.41 2.85
N ILE A 76 21.55 6.25 3.15
CA ILE A 76 20.23 6.13 3.78
C ILE A 76 20.43 5.95 5.29
N ALA A 77 20.08 6.97 6.07
CA ALA A 77 20.12 6.89 7.51
C ALA A 77 18.89 6.14 8.06
N LYS A 78 19.00 5.59 9.27
CA LYS A 78 17.87 4.96 9.93
C LYS A 78 16.76 5.99 10.19
N GLY A 79 15.56 5.72 9.71
CA GLY A 79 14.39 6.61 9.83
C GLY A 79 14.15 7.51 8.62
N ASP A 80 15.12 7.62 7.69
CA ASP A 80 14.88 8.23 6.38
C ASP A 80 13.74 7.46 5.69
N ALA A 81 12.86 8.18 4.99
CA ALA A 81 11.79 7.49 4.28
C ALA A 81 12.32 6.84 3.01
N ILE A 82 11.78 5.64 2.78
CA ILE A 82 12.12 4.79 1.64
C ILE A 82 10.84 4.48 0.90
N VAL A 83 10.85 4.69 -0.41
CA VAL A 83 9.71 4.35 -1.26
C VAL A 83 10.15 3.31 -2.28
N PHE A 84 9.33 2.28 -2.48
CA PHE A 84 9.43 1.35 -3.61
C PHE A 84 8.16 1.50 -4.44
N PHE A 85 8.25 2.13 -5.60
CA PHE A 85 7.12 2.23 -6.53
C PHE A 85 7.24 1.14 -7.59
N TYR A 86 6.13 0.53 -8.02
CA TYR A 86 6.03 -0.40 -9.13
C TYR A 86 4.75 -0.13 -9.93
N ALA A 87 4.87 -0.05 -11.25
CA ALA A 87 3.75 -0.07 -12.18
C ALA A 87 4.07 -1.09 -13.27
N GLY A 88 3.16 -2.02 -13.57
CA GLY A 88 3.38 -3.07 -14.55
C GLY A 88 2.40 -4.23 -14.39
N HIS A 89 2.66 -5.35 -15.07
CA HIS A 89 1.84 -6.54 -14.92
C HIS A 89 2.11 -7.25 -13.60
N GLY A 90 1.05 -7.62 -12.88
CA GLY A 90 1.14 -8.67 -11.88
C GLY A 90 0.74 -10.03 -12.46
N GLY A 91 1.12 -11.09 -11.76
CA GLY A 91 0.87 -12.48 -12.14
C GLY A 91 0.38 -13.30 -10.95
N ASN A 92 -0.27 -14.43 -11.26
CA ASN A 92 -0.73 -15.40 -10.26
C ASN A 92 -0.40 -16.83 -10.71
N PRO A 93 0.89 -17.15 -10.92
CA PRO A 93 1.31 -18.47 -11.37
C PRO A 93 1.05 -19.56 -10.31
N VAL A 94 0.96 -20.80 -10.78
CA VAL A 94 0.99 -21.98 -9.91
C VAL A 94 2.30 -21.99 -9.15
N ALA A 95 2.24 -22.32 -7.87
CA ALA A 95 3.42 -22.37 -7.02
C ALA A 95 3.32 -23.57 -6.08
N ASP A 96 4.48 -24.13 -5.75
CA ASP A 96 4.60 -25.20 -4.77
C ASP A 96 4.53 -24.62 -3.35
N THR A 97 3.34 -24.12 -3.02
CA THR A 97 2.99 -23.50 -1.73
C THR A 97 1.68 -24.14 -1.24
N PRO A 98 1.36 -24.05 0.07
CA PRO A 98 0.08 -24.56 0.59
C PRO A 98 -1.16 -23.96 -0.10
N LYS A 99 -1.03 -22.76 -0.69
CA LYS A 99 -2.11 -22.10 -1.45
C LYS A 99 -2.19 -22.55 -2.92
N GLY A 100 -1.19 -23.26 -3.42
CA GLY A 100 -1.08 -23.74 -4.81
C GLY A 100 -0.79 -22.64 -5.85
N LYS A 101 -0.79 -21.38 -5.44
CA LYS A 101 -0.44 -20.21 -6.26
C LYS A 101 0.26 -19.15 -5.43
N VAL A 102 0.91 -18.22 -6.12
CA VAL A 102 1.60 -17.08 -5.52
C VAL A 102 1.41 -15.85 -6.39
N GLU A 103 1.39 -14.67 -5.78
CA GLU A 103 1.36 -13.40 -6.51
C GLU A 103 2.78 -13.00 -6.91
N THR A 104 2.93 -12.49 -8.13
CA THR A 104 4.21 -12.01 -8.66
C THR A 104 4.06 -10.64 -9.30
N ILE A 105 5.14 -9.85 -9.31
CA ILE A 105 5.29 -8.84 -10.37
C ILE A 105 5.96 -9.48 -11.58
N CYS A 106 5.72 -8.90 -12.76
CA CYS A 106 6.28 -9.34 -14.03
C CYS A 106 7.45 -8.44 -14.45
N PRO A 107 8.71 -8.91 -14.35
CA PRO A 107 9.86 -8.26 -14.98
C PRO A 107 9.76 -8.26 -16.50
N HIS A 108 10.55 -7.39 -17.15
CA HIS A 108 10.57 -7.30 -18.61
C HIS A 108 10.99 -8.61 -19.31
N ASP A 109 11.91 -9.35 -18.69
CA ASP A 109 12.50 -10.60 -19.18
C ASP A 109 11.78 -11.86 -18.67
N GLU A 110 10.60 -11.73 -18.04
CA GLU A 110 9.82 -12.90 -17.61
C GLU A 110 9.55 -13.84 -18.80
N ARG A 111 9.60 -15.16 -18.54
CA ARG A 111 9.33 -16.25 -19.50
C ARG A 111 10.42 -16.43 -20.56
N LEU A 112 11.51 -15.69 -20.49
CA LEU A 112 12.68 -15.96 -21.32
C LEU A 112 13.50 -17.11 -20.76
N MET A 113 14.13 -17.86 -21.67
CA MET A 113 15.21 -18.79 -21.35
C MET A 113 16.54 -18.08 -21.58
N ILE A 114 17.29 -17.79 -20.52
CA ILE A 114 18.60 -17.15 -20.56
C ILE A 114 19.61 -18.11 -19.93
N ASP A 115 20.67 -18.46 -20.66
CA ASP A 115 21.71 -19.39 -20.22
C ASP A 115 21.17 -20.73 -19.69
N GLY A 116 20.09 -21.24 -20.30
CA GLY A 116 19.45 -22.49 -19.88
C GLY A 116 18.54 -22.37 -18.65
N HIS A 117 18.34 -21.17 -18.13
CA HIS A 117 17.48 -20.88 -16.98
C HIS A 117 16.24 -20.10 -17.40
N LEU A 118 15.07 -20.56 -16.94
CA LEU A 118 13.81 -19.84 -17.14
C LEU A 118 13.75 -18.64 -16.17
N ILE A 119 13.45 -17.47 -16.70
CA ILE A 119 13.24 -16.28 -15.88
C ILE A 119 11.80 -16.28 -15.36
N HIS A 120 11.67 -16.35 -14.04
CA HIS A 120 10.40 -16.29 -13.33
C HIS A 120 10.03 -14.84 -12.96
N GLY A 121 8.74 -14.58 -12.75
CA GLY A 121 8.28 -13.40 -12.04
C GLY A 121 8.93 -13.27 -10.66
N ILE A 122 8.81 -12.10 -10.03
CA ILE A 122 9.31 -11.91 -8.66
C ILE A 122 8.13 -12.09 -7.70
N PRO A 123 8.11 -13.18 -6.91
CA PRO A 123 6.99 -13.49 -6.04
C PRO A 123 6.93 -12.63 -4.79
N ASP A 124 5.74 -12.54 -4.21
CA ASP A 124 5.45 -11.81 -2.96
C ASP A 124 6.36 -12.23 -1.80
N PHE A 125 6.69 -13.53 -1.65
CA PHE A 125 7.60 -14.02 -0.63
C PHE A 125 9.05 -13.54 -0.81
N THR A 126 9.48 -13.31 -2.06
CA THR A 126 10.79 -12.70 -2.35
C THR A 126 10.78 -11.25 -1.89
N PHE A 127 9.74 -10.48 -2.22
CA PHE A 127 9.59 -9.11 -1.72
C PHE A 127 9.47 -9.03 -0.20
N CYS A 128 8.76 -9.97 0.40
CA CYS A 128 8.62 -10.08 1.83
C CYS A 128 9.98 -10.16 2.54
N HIS A 129 10.88 -11.03 2.04
CA HIS A 129 12.26 -11.10 2.53
C HIS A 129 13.04 -9.80 2.28
N LEU A 130 12.93 -9.23 1.07
CA LEU A 130 13.63 -8.00 0.70
C LEU A 130 13.23 -6.81 1.58
N PHE A 131 11.94 -6.61 1.83
CA PHE A 131 11.47 -5.53 2.70
C PHE A 131 11.85 -5.75 4.17
N ASN A 132 11.86 -7.00 4.65
CA ASN A 132 12.36 -7.30 5.99
C ASN A 132 13.86 -7.01 6.14
N GLU A 133 14.68 -7.40 5.16
CA GLU A 133 16.10 -7.07 5.14
C GLU A 133 16.32 -5.55 5.09
N LEU A 134 15.56 -4.85 4.25
CA LEU A 134 15.59 -3.39 4.16
C LEU A 134 15.24 -2.74 5.50
N ALA A 135 14.15 -3.19 6.14
CA ALA A 135 13.73 -2.65 7.43
C ALA A 135 14.74 -2.92 8.53
N ALA A 136 15.38 -4.09 8.54
CA ALA A 136 16.46 -4.41 9.46
C ALA A 136 17.70 -3.51 9.24
N ALA A 137 18.04 -3.22 7.98
CA ALA A 137 19.22 -2.45 7.62
C ALA A 137 19.03 -0.93 7.74
N ARG A 138 17.82 -0.41 7.47
CA ARG A 138 17.54 1.03 7.29
C ARG A 138 16.34 1.56 8.07
N GLY A 139 15.62 0.72 8.81
CA GLY A 139 14.42 1.11 9.54
C GLY A 139 13.13 0.92 8.73
N ASN A 140 11.99 1.05 9.39
CA ASN A 140 10.69 0.65 8.83
C ASN A 140 9.84 1.81 8.29
N ASN A 141 10.47 2.93 7.97
CA ASN A 141 9.84 4.03 7.25
C ASN A 141 9.79 3.73 5.73
N VAL A 142 9.25 2.56 5.39
CA VAL A 142 9.21 2.02 4.03
C VAL A 142 7.77 2.05 3.51
N THR A 143 7.55 2.67 2.35
CA THR A 143 6.27 2.67 1.63
C THR A 143 6.45 1.94 0.30
N ALA A 144 5.77 0.82 0.12
CA ALA A 144 5.75 0.08 -1.13
C ALA A 144 4.43 0.37 -1.88
N ILE A 145 4.51 0.74 -3.15
CA ILE A 145 3.38 1.16 -3.98
C ILE A 145 3.34 0.26 -5.20
N PHE A 146 2.27 -0.52 -5.38
CA PHE A 146 2.10 -1.43 -6.51
C PHE A 146 0.85 -1.07 -7.31
N ASP A 147 1.06 -0.58 -8.52
CA ASP A 147 0.02 -0.40 -9.54
C ASP A 147 0.00 -1.56 -10.54
N SER A 148 -0.52 -2.69 -10.07
CA SER A 148 -0.57 -3.96 -10.80
C SER A 148 -1.75 -4.83 -10.35
N CYS A 149 -2.18 -5.79 -11.18
CA CYS A 149 -3.19 -6.79 -10.82
C CYS A 149 -2.58 -7.97 -10.07
N HIS A 150 -3.18 -8.37 -8.95
CA HIS A 150 -2.80 -9.60 -8.23
C HIS A 150 -3.62 -10.83 -8.67
N SER A 151 -4.77 -10.59 -9.32
CA SER A 151 -5.79 -11.60 -9.58
C SER A 151 -6.00 -11.87 -11.06
N GLY A 152 -5.91 -13.15 -11.43
CA GLY A 152 -6.34 -13.64 -12.73
C GLY A 152 -7.84 -13.89 -12.74
N GLY A 153 -8.65 -12.84 -12.79
CA GLY A 153 -10.07 -12.98 -13.12
C GLY A 153 -10.22 -13.59 -14.52
N ILE A 154 -10.19 -14.92 -14.61
CA ILE A 154 -10.12 -15.73 -15.84
C ILE A 154 -11.25 -15.39 -16.85
N GLY A 155 -12.31 -14.71 -16.42
CA GLY A 155 -13.44 -14.32 -17.28
C GLY A 155 -13.44 -12.90 -17.86
N ARG A 156 -12.46 -12.02 -17.55
CA ARG A 156 -12.52 -10.58 -17.95
C ARG A 156 -11.17 -9.95 -18.32
N LEU A 157 -10.32 -10.67 -19.07
CA LEU A 157 -9.09 -10.06 -19.61
C LEU A 157 -9.43 -9.17 -20.81
N GLY A 158 -9.64 -7.88 -20.54
CA GLY A 158 -9.76 -6.82 -21.56
C GLY A 158 -8.41 -6.16 -21.87
N VAL A 159 -8.39 -5.30 -22.89
CA VAL A 159 -7.24 -4.43 -23.21
C VAL A 159 -6.99 -3.46 -22.04
N GLY A 160 -5.72 -3.19 -21.72
CA GLY A 160 -5.33 -2.24 -20.66
C GLY A 160 -5.44 -2.80 -19.23
N VAL A 161 -5.58 -4.13 -19.07
CA VAL A 161 -5.51 -4.80 -17.75
C VAL A 161 -4.06 -5.06 -17.37
N ARG A 162 -3.65 -4.68 -16.17
CA ARG A 162 -2.29 -4.86 -15.64
C ARG A 162 -2.03 -6.27 -15.08
N TYR A 163 -2.41 -7.30 -15.84
CA TYR A 163 -2.22 -8.72 -15.50
C TYR A 163 -1.54 -9.53 -16.63
N ALA A 164 -0.54 -10.34 -16.29
CA ALA A 164 0.11 -11.27 -17.21
C ALA A 164 -0.41 -12.72 -16.99
N PRO A 165 -1.25 -13.27 -17.89
CA PRO A 165 -1.83 -14.60 -17.73
C PRO A 165 -0.83 -15.72 -18.04
N GLY A 166 -0.90 -16.84 -17.32
CA GLY A 166 -0.17 -18.06 -17.67
C GLY A 166 1.34 -18.03 -17.39
N GLY A 167 1.78 -17.34 -16.34
CA GLY A 167 3.18 -17.33 -15.92
C GLY A 167 3.70 -18.73 -15.53
N PRO A 168 5.02 -18.97 -15.64
CA PRO A 168 5.62 -20.26 -15.34
C PRO A 168 5.47 -20.61 -13.85
N ALA A 169 5.40 -21.92 -13.56
CA ALA A 169 5.28 -22.38 -12.19
C ALA A 169 6.46 -21.88 -11.34
N ILE A 170 6.17 -21.40 -10.13
CA ILE A 170 7.17 -20.87 -9.20
C ILE A 170 7.70 -22.00 -8.30
N PRO A 171 9.00 -22.32 -8.34
CA PRO A 171 9.61 -23.29 -7.44
C PRO A 171 9.54 -22.84 -5.98
N ALA A 172 9.28 -23.76 -5.04
CA ALA A 172 9.21 -23.46 -3.61
C ALA A 172 10.49 -22.80 -3.03
N HIS A 173 11.65 -23.09 -3.63
CA HIS A 173 12.96 -22.62 -3.18
C HIS A 173 13.53 -21.50 -4.07
N LEU A 174 12.71 -20.89 -4.93
CA LEU A 174 13.15 -19.75 -5.75
C LEU A 174 13.76 -18.67 -4.85
N ASP A 175 14.92 -18.16 -5.22
CA ASP A 175 15.71 -17.16 -4.47
C ASP A 175 16.20 -17.57 -3.07
N SER A 176 15.93 -18.79 -2.58
CA SER A 176 16.33 -19.23 -1.23
C SER A 176 17.82 -19.03 -0.92
N GLU A 177 18.72 -19.28 -1.88
CA GLU A 177 20.16 -19.08 -1.74
C GLU A 177 20.55 -17.61 -1.53
N ARG A 178 19.73 -16.66 -1.98
CA ARG A 178 19.94 -15.22 -1.71
C ARG A 178 19.71 -14.90 -0.24
N PHE A 179 18.80 -15.62 0.40
CA PHE A 179 18.38 -15.36 1.78
C PHE A 179 19.16 -16.19 2.81
N ARG A 180 19.70 -17.36 2.42
CA ARG A 180 20.51 -18.22 3.28
C ARG A 180 21.81 -17.58 3.79
N LYS A 181 22.40 -16.63 3.06
CA LYS A 181 23.73 -16.07 3.39
C LYS A 181 23.74 -15.07 4.55
N ARG A 182 22.60 -14.71 5.16
CA ARG A 182 22.53 -13.63 6.17
C ARG A 182 21.71 -13.89 7.42
N ALA A 183 21.30 -15.13 7.72
CA ALA A 183 20.61 -15.38 9.00
C ALA A 183 20.80 -16.78 9.59
N ASP A 184 21.21 -16.80 10.85
CA ASP A 184 20.92 -17.80 11.90
C ASP A 184 19.41 -17.81 12.25
N MET A 185 18.54 -17.75 11.23
CA MET A 185 17.09 -17.76 11.39
C MET A 185 16.56 -19.10 10.91
N SER A 186 16.64 -20.06 11.83
CA SER A 186 15.98 -21.36 11.78
C SER A 186 14.47 -21.21 11.96
N GLN A 187 13.75 -20.59 11.02
CA GLN A 187 12.29 -20.75 10.92
C GLN A 187 11.85 -20.74 9.45
N GLU A 188 11.03 -21.74 9.09
CA GLU A 188 10.41 -21.92 7.79
C GLU A 188 9.90 -20.60 7.21
N ALA A 189 10.29 -20.29 5.96
CA ALA A 189 9.87 -19.07 5.28
C ALA A 189 8.33 -19.08 5.12
N PRO A 190 7.60 -18.16 5.78
CA PRO A 190 6.15 -18.15 5.69
C PRO A 190 5.71 -17.60 4.34
N TYR A 191 4.64 -18.19 3.80
CA TYR A 191 4.07 -17.84 2.50
C TYR A 191 3.10 -16.64 2.62
N GLY A 192 3.31 -15.60 1.79
CA GLY A 192 2.48 -14.40 1.71
C GLY A 192 2.71 -13.36 2.82
N PHE A 193 2.06 -12.19 2.68
CA PHE A 193 2.10 -11.10 3.65
C PHE A 193 1.36 -11.44 4.96
N SER A 194 1.95 -12.30 5.78
CA SER A 194 1.48 -12.61 7.14
C SER A 194 1.73 -11.44 8.10
N TYR A 195 0.95 -11.33 9.19
CA TYR A 195 1.02 -10.27 10.22
C TYR A 195 2.44 -9.87 10.67
N LYS A 196 3.37 -10.82 10.84
CA LYS A 196 4.78 -10.53 11.22
C LYS A 196 5.58 -9.79 10.14
N HIS A 197 5.13 -9.82 8.88
CA HIS A 197 5.83 -9.25 7.71
C HIS A 197 5.34 -7.85 7.36
N MET A 198 4.29 -7.39 8.03
CA MET A 198 3.64 -6.10 7.80
C MET A 198 4.15 -5.01 8.76
N GLU A 199 5.18 -5.32 9.57
CA GLU A 199 5.92 -4.35 10.40
C GLU A 199 7.04 -3.65 9.62
N SER A 200 7.53 -4.25 8.52
CA SER A 200 8.67 -3.74 7.76
C SER A 200 8.33 -2.58 6.83
N HIS A 201 7.09 -2.54 6.33
CA HIS A 201 6.64 -1.54 5.35
C HIS A 201 5.13 -1.32 5.40
N VAL A 202 4.69 -0.24 4.78
CA VAL A 202 3.29 0.01 4.41
C VAL A 202 3.14 -0.28 2.92
N LEU A 203 2.14 -1.07 2.54
CA LEU A 203 1.80 -1.40 1.16
C LEU A 203 0.61 -0.57 0.70
N LEU A 204 0.74 0.12 -0.43
CA LEU A 204 -0.32 0.78 -1.18
C LEU A 204 -0.52 0.01 -2.50
N ALA A 205 -1.68 -0.62 -2.69
CA ALA A 205 -1.96 -1.45 -3.86
C ALA A 205 -3.12 -0.90 -4.69
N ALA A 206 -3.08 -1.05 -6.01
CA ALA A 206 -4.09 -0.51 -6.92
C ALA A 206 -5.48 -1.16 -6.80
N CYS A 207 -5.54 -2.43 -6.41
CA CYS A 207 -6.79 -3.18 -6.34
C CYS A 207 -6.73 -4.34 -5.34
N HIS A 208 -7.90 -4.88 -5.00
CA HIS A 208 -8.02 -6.11 -4.21
C HIS A 208 -7.52 -7.37 -4.96
N GLU A 209 -7.24 -8.45 -4.21
CA GLU A 209 -6.84 -9.78 -4.73
C GLU A 209 -7.90 -10.48 -5.60
N THR A 210 -9.10 -9.90 -5.75
CA THR A 210 -10.15 -10.38 -6.66
C THR A 210 -10.53 -9.37 -7.74
N GLN A 211 -9.82 -8.25 -7.78
CA GLN A 211 -10.05 -7.13 -8.68
C GLN A 211 -8.89 -6.98 -9.68
N LEU A 212 -9.11 -6.14 -10.68
CA LEU A 212 -8.13 -5.83 -11.71
C LEU A 212 -7.74 -4.36 -11.60
N ALA A 213 -6.45 -4.09 -11.80
CA ALA A 213 -5.89 -2.77 -12.06
C ALA A 213 -5.87 -2.49 -13.56
N HIS A 214 -6.31 -1.28 -13.93
CA HIS A 214 -6.47 -0.84 -15.31
C HIS A 214 -5.58 0.37 -15.63
N GLU A 215 -5.29 0.54 -16.91
CA GLU A 215 -4.75 1.78 -17.48
C GLU A 215 -5.67 2.38 -18.54
N GLY A 216 -5.60 3.70 -18.70
CA GLY A 216 -6.46 4.48 -19.58
C GLY A 216 -5.87 5.84 -19.91
N ASP A 217 -6.55 6.56 -20.80
CA ASP A 217 -6.15 7.90 -21.23
C ASP A 217 -6.65 8.95 -20.24
N PHE A 218 -5.72 9.76 -19.74
CA PHE A 218 -6.00 10.92 -18.91
C PHE A 218 -5.47 12.17 -19.61
N ALA A 219 -6.35 12.83 -20.37
CA ALA A 219 -6.04 14.03 -21.14
C ALA A 219 -4.87 13.86 -22.13
N GLY A 220 -4.86 12.74 -22.87
CA GLY A 220 -3.83 12.41 -23.87
C GLY A 220 -2.59 11.74 -23.30
N VAL A 221 -2.56 11.47 -21.99
CA VAL A 221 -1.48 10.71 -21.33
C VAL A 221 -2.03 9.41 -20.79
N TYR A 222 -1.59 8.30 -21.34
CA TYR A 222 -1.99 6.98 -20.86
C TYR A 222 -1.31 6.68 -19.51
N ARG A 223 -2.08 6.29 -18.49
CA ARG A 223 -1.62 6.04 -17.11
C ARG A 223 -2.45 4.96 -16.42
N GLY A 224 -1.93 4.42 -15.33
CA GLY A 224 -2.70 3.57 -14.42
C GLY A 224 -3.80 4.37 -13.70
N TYR A 225 -4.97 3.77 -13.52
CA TYR A 225 -6.09 4.43 -12.84
C TYR A 225 -5.74 4.77 -11.39
N PHE A 226 -4.97 3.90 -10.73
CA PHE A 226 -4.54 4.10 -9.35
C PHE A 226 -3.41 5.11 -9.27
N SER A 227 -2.33 4.93 -10.03
CA SER A 227 -1.18 5.83 -10.03
C SER A 227 -1.53 7.26 -10.44
N GLU A 228 -2.46 7.44 -11.39
CA GLU A 228 -2.93 8.77 -11.78
C GLU A 228 -3.54 9.48 -10.59
N SER A 229 -4.55 8.84 -9.98
CA SER A 229 -5.27 9.40 -8.85
C SER A 229 -4.36 9.58 -7.63
N LEU A 230 -3.51 8.60 -7.32
CA LEU A 230 -2.55 8.65 -6.22
C LEU A 230 -1.60 9.85 -6.38
N VAL A 231 -0.96 10.00 -7.54
CA VAL A 231 -0.02 11.12 -7.77
C VAL A 231 -0.77 12.44 -7.67
N ARG A 232 -1.97 12.56 -8.24
CA ARG A 232 -2.79 13.78 -8.14
C ARG A 232 -3.08 14.14 -6.68
N GLN A 233 -3.48 13.16 -5.86
CA GLN A 233 -3.74 13.39 -4.43
C GLN A 233 -2.45 13.73 -3.67
N LEU A 234 -1.31 13.09 -3.99
CA LEU A 234 -0.02 13.41 -3.37
C LEU A 234 0.40 14.88 -3.61
N TYR A 235 0.04 15.47 -4.75
CA TYR A 235 0.30 16.89 -5.04
C TYR A 235 -0.56 17.85 -4.23
N THR A 236 -1.79 17.45 -3.88
CA THR A 236 -2.80 18.31 -3.23
C THR A 236 -2.89 18.11 -1.72
N SER A 237 -2.46 16.96 -1.22
CA SER A 237 -2.52 16.61 0.21
C SER A 237 -1.34 17.18 1.01
N PRO A 238 -1.58 17.65 2.26
CA PRO A 238 -0.49 18.01 3.16
C PRO A 238 0.21 16.73 3.67
N LEU A 239 1.43 16.48 3.18
CA LEU A 239 2.15 15.21 3.40
C LEU A 239 2.50 14.92 4.88
N ASP A 240 2.65 15.97 5.69
CA ASP A 240 2.99 15.88 7.12
C ASP A 240 1.81 15.45 8.01
N THR A 241 0.58 15.61 7.52
CA THR A 241 -0.65 15.37 8.27
C THR A 241 -1.56 14.33 7.62
N THR A 242 -1.40 14.07 6.33
CA THR A 242 -2.09 12.98 5.61
C THR A 242 -1.37 11.67 5.87
N THR A 243 -2.09 10.64 6.29
CA THR A 243 -1.50 9.30 6.52
C THR A 243 -1.54 8.44 5.26
N ASN A 244 -0.77 7.35 5.25
CA ASN A 244 -0.79 6.35 4.19
C ASN A 244 -2.20 5.75 3.98
N ARG A 245 -3.02 5.68 5.02
CA ARG A 245 -4.41 5.26 4.89
C ARG A 245 -5.27 6.30 4.19
N ASP A 246 -5.03 7.57 4.47
CA ASP A 246 -5.89 8.64 4.01
C ASP A 246 -5.68 8.92 2.55
N ILE A 247 -4.43 8.84 2.09
CA ILE A 247 -4.15 9.00 0.67
C ILE A 247 -4.91 7.97 -0.16
N ILE A 248 -5.04 6.72 0.33
CA ILE A 248 -5.85 5.69 -0.33
C ILE A 248 -7.34 6.04 -0.31
N HIS A 249 -7.87 6.55 0.81
CA HIS A 249 -9.27 6.99 0.86
C HIS A 249 -9.56 8.22 -0.01
N LEU A 250 -8.55 9.03 -0.33
CA LEU A 250 -8.66 10.18 -1.23
C LEU A 250 -8.53 9.79 -2.70
N THR A 251 -7.94 8.63 -3.02
CA THR A 251 -7.88 8.15 -4.41
C THR A 251 -9.27 7.80 -4.93
N ASP A 252 -9.44 7.95 -6.24
CA ASP A 252 -10.71 7.69 -6.91
C ASP A 252 -11.06 6.21 -6.83
N HIS A 253 -12.35 5.94 -6.62
CA HIS A 253 -12.90 4.59 -6.66
C HIS A 253 -13.49 4.32 -8.02
N TRP A 254 -12.97 3.30 -8.69
CA TRP A 254 -13.43 2.88 -10.00
C TRP A 254 -14.22 1.59 -9.88
N ALA A 255 -15.23 1.42 -10.72
CA ALA A 255 -16.04 0.20 -10.72
C ALA A 255 -15.15 -1.03 -10.95
N GLY A 256 -15.01 -1.86 -9.93
CA GLY A 256 -14.18 -3.07 -9.98
C GLY A 256 -12.68 -2.86 -9.69
N GLN A 257 -12.24 -1.65 -9.32
CA GLN A 257 -10.86 -1.36 -8.91
C GLN A 257 -10.85 -0.43 -7.69
N HIS A 258 -10.50 -1.00 -6.54
CA HIS A 258 -10.47 -0.30 -5.25
C HIS A 258 -9.07 -0.37 -4.65
N PRO A 259 -8.36 0.77 -4.58
CA PRO A 259 -7.05 0.80 -3.95
C PRO A 259 -7.08 0.37 -2.49
N GLN A 260 -5.97 -0.21 -2.04
CA GLN A 260 -5.84 -0.81 -0.72
C GLN A 260 -4.59 -0.31 -0.02
N VAL A 261 -4.66 -0.27 1.32
CA VAL A 261 -3.52 -0.04 2.19
C VAL A 261 -3.38 -1.18 3.19
N GLU A 262 -2.16 -1.67 3.34
CA GLU A 262 -1.81 -2.69 4.31
C GLU A 262 -0.54 -2.30 5.08
N GLY A 263 -0.35 -2.86 6.28
CA GLY A 263 0.78 -2.52 7.14
C GLY A 263 0.38 -2.14 8.56
N VAL A 264 1.28 -2.38 9.52
CA VAL A 264 1.14 -1.94 10.92
C VAL A 264 1.19 -0.42 11.00
N HIS A 265 2.00 0.21 10.16
CA HIS A 265 2.29 1.65 10.20
C HIS A 265 1.45 2.50 9.23
N LYS A 266 0.33 1.97 8.71
CA LYS A 266 -0.52 2.66 7.73
C LYS A 266 -1.13 3.99 8.22
N THR A 267 -1.15 4.24 9.53
CA THR A 267 -1.62 5.51 10.12
C THR A 267 -0.50 6.51 10.42
N ARG A 268 0.74 6.22 10.01
CA ARG A 268 1.80 7.24 9.97
C ARG A 268 1.57 8.21 8.83
N ALA A 269 2.02 9.45 9.01
CA ALA A 269 2.10 10.46 7.97
C ALA A 269 2.85 9.92 6.75
N LEU A 270 2.51 10.41 5.56
CA LEU A 270 3.16 10.00 4.32
C LEU A 270 4.66 10.22 4.42
N PHE A 271 5.42 9.17 4.09
CA PHE A 271 6.89 9.19 4.08
C PHE A 271 7.52 9.61 5.41
N SER A 272 6.87 9.34 6.55
CA SER A 272 7.36 9.76 7.87
C SER A 272 7.10 8.70 8.94
N GLU A 273 7.92 8.72 9.99
CA GLU A 273 7.69 7.92 11.20
C GLU A 273 6.66 8.53 12.16
N THR A 274 6.18 9.74 11.85
CA THR A 274 5.27 10.51 12.70
C THR A 274 3.82 10.05 12.55
N TYR A 275 3.07 10.09 13.65
CA TYR A 275 1.62 9.92 13.64
C TYR A 275 0.95 11.29 13.79
N PRO A 276 0.17 11.76 12.79
CA PRO A 276 -0.51 13.05 12.88
C PRO A 276 -1.49 13.10 14.07
N LYS A 277 -1.42 14.17 14.85
CA LYS A 277 -2.28 14.36 16.05
C LYS A 277 -3.78 14.33 15.72
N ALA A 278 -4.16 14.83 14.55
CA ALA A 278 -5.56 14.88 14.11
C ALA A 278 -6.12 13.48 13.75
N TYR A 279 -5.28 12.57 13.28
CA TYR A 279 -5.70 11.26 12.77
C TYR A 279 -5.87 10.20 13.84
N ASN A 280 -5.17 10.38 14.95
CA ASN A 280 -5.19 9.40 16.01
C ASN A 280 -6.52 9.43 16.76
N ALA A 281 -7.13 10.60 17.00
CA ALA A 281 -8.16 10.73 18.01
C ALA A 281 -9.57 10.92 17.40
N LEU A 282 -10.29 9.82 17.14
CA LEU A 282 -11.68 9.83 16.68
C LEU A 282 -12.64 10.11 17.84
N PRO A 283 -13.72 10.90 17.66
CA PRO A 283 -14.70 11.08 18.72
C PRO A 283 -15.32 9.73 19.12
N VAL A 284 -15.40 9.48 20.42
CA VAL A 284 -16.19 8.38 20.95
C VAL A 284 -17.63 8.86 21.08
N LEU A 285 -18.56 8.08 20.58
CA LEU A 285 -19.99 8.35 20.67
C LEU A 285 -20.63 7.38 21.67
N GLN A 286 -21.74 7.81 22.29
CA GLN A 286 -22.53 6.92 23.12
C GLN A 286 -23.25 5.91 22.21
N GLY A 287 -23.09 4.63 22.49
CA GLY A 287 -23.83 3.56 21.83
C GLY A 287 -25.29 3.49 22.29
N LYS A 288 -26.08 2.64 21.63
CA LYS A 288 -27.53 2.53 21.89
C LYS A 288 -27.91 2.10 23.32
N LYS A 289 -26.96 1.56 24.10
CA LYS A 289 -27.15 1.12 25.49
C LYS A 289 -26.02 1.68 26.37
N PRO A 290 -26.27 1.92 27.67
CA PRO A 290 -25.21 2.27 28.62
C PRO A 290 -24.08 1.23 28.59
N GLY A 291 -22.83 1.71 28.64
CA GLY A 291 -21.63 0.87 28.56
C GLY A 291 -21.23 0.43 27.15
N LEU A 292 -22.05 0.71 26.13
CA LEU A 292 -21.66 0.57 24.73
C LEU A 292 -21.24 1.93 24.18
N PHE A 293 -20.18 1.93 23.39
CA PHE A 293 -19.65 3.10 22.72
C PHE A 293 -19.56 2.84 21.23
N GLU A 294 -19.69 3.89 20.41
CA GLU A 294 -19.50 3.79 18.97
C GLU A 294 -18.30 4.64 18.55
N ILE A 295 -17.43 4.07 17.72
CA ILE A 295 -16.36 4.79 17.03
C ILE A 295 -16.68 4.69 15.55
N LYS A 296 -16.63 5.82 14.82
CA LYS A 296 -16.84 5.89 13.36
C LYS A 296 -15.63 5.36 12.59
N MET A 297 -15.28 4.12 12.89
CA MET A 297 -14.20 3.35 12.31
C MET A 297 -14.61 1.88 12.26
N GLY A 298 -14.75 1.33 11.06
CA GLY A 298 -15.29 -0.01 10.83
C GLY A 298 -14.32 -0.91 10.07
N SER A 299 -14.85 -1.97 9.45
CA SER A 299 -14.05 -2.92 8.66
C SER A 299 -13.30 -2.26 7.50
N THR A 300 -13.79 -1.13 6.97
CA THR A 300 -13.06 -0.31 5.99
C THR A 300 -11.73 0.20 6.46
N SER A 301 -11.58 0.36 7.77
CA SER A 301 -10.37 0.85 8.38
C SER A 301 -9.60 -0.28 9.06
N SER A 302 -9.80 -1.54 8.64
CA SER A 302 -9.23 -2.75 9.24
C SER A 302 -9.62 -2.99 10.70
N VAL A 303 -10.74 -2.44 11.17
CA VAL A 303 -11.22 -2.80 12.51
C VAL A 303 -11.78 -4.22 12.42
N VAL A 304 -11.45 -5.06 13.40
CA VAL A 304 -12.06 -6.37 13.61
C VAL A 304 -12.49 -6.49 15.06
N PRO A 305 -13.39 -7.43 15.38
CA PRO A 305 -13.64 -7.80 16.76
C PRO A 305 -12.32 -8.05 17.50
N GLY A 306 -12.14 -7.37 18.63
CA GLY A 306 -10.93 -7.39 19.45
C GLY A 306 -9.92 -6.27 19.19
N THR A 307 -10.07 -5.46 18.13
CA THR A 307 -9.24 -4.25 17.97
C THR A 307 -9.43 -3.33 19.18
N GLU A 308 -8.33 -2.92 19.79
CA GLU A 308 -8.32 -2.04 20.96
C GLU A 308 -8.04 -0.60 20.54
N PHE A 309 -8.72 0.31 21.24
CA PHE A 309 -8.60 1.75 21.09
C PHE A 309 -8.23 2.37 22.44
N LEU A 310 -7.14 3.12 22.49
CA LEU A 310 -6.81 3.97 23.63
C LEU A 310 -7.75 5.17 23.65
N VAL A 311 -8.40 5.43 24.78
CA VAL A 311 -9.35 6.53 24.95
C VAL A 311 -8.74 7.62 25.83
N THR A 312 -8.92 8.88 25.41
CA THR A 312 -8.55 10.06 26.18
C THR A 312 -9.76 10.98 26.39
N ASP A 313 -9.76 11.75 27.47
CA ASP A 313 -10.64 12.90 27.69
C ASP A 313 -9.79 14.17 27.78
N GLY A 314 -9.76 14.94 26.70
CA GLY A 314 -8.71 15.95 26.50
C GLY A 314 -7.33 15.29 26.46
N ASP A 315 -6.41 15.71 27.32
CA ASP A 315 -5.03 15.22 27.38
C ASP A 315 -4.84 14.02 28.31
N SER A 316 -5.88 13.62 29.05
CA SER A 316 -5.80 12.50 30.02
C SER A 316 -6.26 11.20 29.39
N THR A 317 -5.45 10.14 29.51
CA THR A 317 -5.86 8.78 29.12
C THR A 317 -6.81 8.21 30.17
N ILE A 318 -7.95 7.67 29.74
CA ILE A 318 -8.99 7.15 30.64
C ILE A 318 -9.12 5.62 30.58
N GLY A 319 -8.59 4.97 29.55
CA GLY A 319 -8.59 3.52 29.42
C GLY A 319 -8.59 3.06 27.97
N ALA A 320 -8.98 1.81 27.75
CA ALA A 320 -9.10 1.23 26.41
C ALA A 320 -10.51 0.70 26.14
N LEU A 321 -10.95 0.88 24.91
CA LEU A 321 -12.16 0.31 24.33
C LEU A 321 -11.78 -0.85 23.40
N THR A 322 -12.53 -1.93 23.41
CA THR A 322 -12.33 -3.06 22.50
C THR A 322 -13.54 -3.19 21.59
N ALA A 323 -13.31 -3.23 20.27
CA ALA A 323 -14.36 -3.48 19.28
C ALA A 323 -14.98 -4.87 19.48
N ARG A 324 -16.31 -4.94 19.49
CA ARG A 324 -17.08 -6.18 19.64
C ARG A 324 -17.85 -6.49 18.37
N GLU A 325 -18.66 -5.54 17.94
CA GLU A 325 -19.39 -5.62 16.67
C GLU A 325 -18.75 -4.62 15.72
N VAL A 326 -18.35 -5.10 14.55
CA VAL A 326 -17.75 -4.24 13.53
C VAL A 326 -18.67 -4.18 12.33
N LEU A 327 -19.13 -2.96 12.05
CA LEU A 327 -19.85 -2.59 10.86
C LEU A 327 -18.86 -2.06 9.82
N PHE A 328 -19.39 -1.72 8.66
CA PHE A 328 -18.57 -1.30 7.54
C PHE A 328 -17.76 -0.01 7.85
N HIS A 329 -18.39 1.01 8.45
CA HIS A 329 -17.75 2.30 8.78
C HIS A 329 -17.75 2.65 10.28
N SER A 330 -18.23 1.75 11.13
CA SER A 330 -18.20 1.97 12.57
C SER A 330 -18.03 0.65 13.31
N CYS A 331 -17.69 0.75 14.58
CA CYS A 331 -17.70 -0.39 15.48
C CYS A 331 -18.35 -0.02 16.80
N VAL A 332 -19.03 -1.00 17.38
CA VAL A 332 -19.52 -0.94 18.75
C VAL A 332 -18.44 -1.50 19.65
N CYS A 333 -18.05 -0.70 20.62
CA CYS A 333 -16.97 -1.00 21.55
C CYS A 333 -17.48 -1.07 22.99
N VAL A 334 -16.73 -1.80 23.81
CA VAL A 334 -16.91 -1.86 25.27
C VAL A 334 -15.57 -1.59 25.93
N PHE A 335 -15.57 -1.07 27.16
CA PHE A 335 -14.31 -0.94 27.90
C PHE A 335 -13.69 -2.31 28.12
N THR A 336 -12.37 -2.37 27.97
CA THR A 336 -11.61 -3.61 28.17
C THR A 336 -11.63 -4.02 29.65
N ALA A 337 -11.67 -3.04 30.57
CA ALA A 337 -11.84 -3.28 32.00
C ALA A 337 -13.32 -3.49 32.37
N ALA A 338 -13.61 -4.48 33.22
CA ALA A 338 -14.96 -4.86 33.64
C ALA A 338 -15.74 -3.75 34.37
N ASN A 339 -15.04 -2.79 34.99
CA ASN A 339 -15.62 -1.65 35.72
C ASN A 339 -15.45 -0.33 34.95
N GLY A 340 -15.42 -0.38 33.62
CA GLY A 340 -15.32 0.82 32.79
C GLY A 340 -16.52 1.76 32.94
N PRO A 341 -16.37 3.04 32.58
CA PRO A 341 -17.49 3.98 32.60
C PRO A 341 -18.65 3.51 31.72
N THR A 342 -19.88 3.75 32.19
CA THR A 342 -21.10 3.39 31.45
C THR A 342 -21.66 4.54 30.62
N GLY A 343 -21.21 5.77 30.87
CA GLY A 343 -21.61 6.98 30.15
C GLY A 343 -20.44 7.66 29.45
N LEU A 344 -20.76 8.41 28.40
CA LEU A 344 -19.80 9.19 27.61
C LEU A 344 -19.34 10.45 28.36
N GLY A 345 -18.03 10.71 28.38
CA GLY A 345 -17.48 11.97 28.88
C GLY A 345 -17.47 13.08 27.82
N ARG A 346 -17.11 14.30 28.22
CA ARG A 346 -17.38 15.52 27.43
C ARG A 346 -16.50 15.68 26.19
N ARG A 347 -15.26 15.17 26.20
CA ARG A 347 -14.30 15.33 25.09
C ARG A 347 -13.57 14.03 24.77
N TRP A 348 -14.31 12.93 24.82
CA TRP A 348 -13.71 11.62 24.58
C TRP A 348 -13.27 11.45 23.15
N LYS A 349 -12.01 11.03 22.99
CA LYS A 349 -11.46 10.60 21.72
C LYS A 349 -10.76 9.27 21.85
N ALA A 350 -10.75 8.49 20.78
CA ALA A 350 -10.21 7.14 20.73
C ALA A 350 -9.22 7.00 19.58
N VAL A 351 -8.10 6.35 19.88
CA VAL A 351 -7.04 6.01 18.92
C VAL A 351 -6.92 4.51 18.86
N ALA A 352 -6.99 3.92 17.66
CA ALA A 352 -6.69 2.51 17.49
C ALA A 352 -5.25 2.25 17.97
N SER A 353 -5.09 1.50 19.06
CA SER A 353 -3.82 1.28 19.74
C SER A 353 -3.28 -0.12 19.53
N LYS A 354 -4.16 -1.10 19.27
CA LYS A 354 -3.77 -2.48 19.00
C LYS A 354 -4.78 -3.15 18.06
N TRP A 355 -4.28 -3.75 17.00
CA TRP A 355 -5.10 -4.39 15.97
C TRP A 355 -5.20 -5.89 16.23
N ASN A 356 -6.40 -6.47 16.12
CA ASN A 356 -6.64 -7.90 16.39
C ASN A 356 -6.86 -8.72 15.10
N HIS A 357 -6.11 -8.40 14.05
CA HIS A 357 -6.18 -9.10 12.76
C HIS A 357 -5.07 -10.14 12.63
N THR A 358 -5.35 -11.25 11.93
CA THR A 358 -4.32 -12.15 11.38
C THR A 358 -3.82 -11.70 10.00
N MET A 359 -4.57 -10.85 9.29
CA MET A 359 -4.23 -10.25 7.99
C MET A 359 -4.63 -8.76 8.01
N LEU A 360 -3.67 -7.83 7.90
CA LEU A 360 -3.86 -6.37 8.02
C LEU A 360 -4.40 -5.72 6.73
N LYS A 361 -5.38 -6.36 6.07
CA LYS A 361 -6.04 -5.79 4.89
C LYS A 361 -7.08 -4.75 5.33
N SER A 362 -7.11 -3.57 4.72
CA SER A 362 -8.22 -2.62 4.85
C SER A 362 -9.11 -2.76 3.60
N PHE A 363 -10.38 -3.14 3.78
CA PHE A 363 -11.28 -3.44 2.66
C PHE A 363 -12.36 -2.39 2.51
N LEU A 364 -12.41 -1.72 1.35
CA LEU A 364 -13.56 -0.93 0.94
C LEU A 364 -14.58 -1.83 0.21
N SER A 365 -15.67 -2.20 0.87
CA SER A 365 -16.93 -2.58 0.23
C SER A 365 -17.58 -1.33 -0.44
N PRO A 366 -18.24 -1.47 -1.59
CA PRO A 366 -18.86 -0.34 -2.26
C PRO A 366 -20.12 0.09 -1.51
N GLY A 367 -20.07 1.25 -0.86
CA GLY A 367 -21.20 1.98 -0.31
C GLY A 367 -21.05 3.45 -0.67
N PHE A 368 -21.48 3.80 -1.87
CA PHE A 368 -21.47 5.14 -2.45
C PHE A 368 -22.15 6.18 -1.55
N ASP A 369 -21.56 7.36 -1.39
CA ASP A 369 -22.20 8.64 -1.77
C ASP A 369 -21.16 9.78 -1.82
N ALA A 370 -20.89 10.29 -3.03
CA ALA A 370 -19.95 11.40 -3.27
C ALA A 370 -20.41 12.72 -2.63
N ALA A 371 -21.67 12.81 -2.18
CA ALA A 371 -22.22 13.98 -1.50
C ALA A 371 -21.67 14.18 -0.07
N ALA A 372 -21.20 13.11 0.60
CA ALA A 372 -20.75 13.20 1.99
C ALA A 372 -19.37 13.88 2.15
N THR A 373 -18.54 13.88 1.10
CA THR A 373 -17.19 14.45 1.12
C THR A 373 -17.21 15.98 1.06
N ALA A 374 -18.24 16.58 0.44
CA ALA A 374 -18.39 18.04 0.37
C ALA A 374 -18.77 18.69 1.72
N ALA A 375 -19.27 17.90 2.68
CA ALA A 375 -19.68 18.41 3.99
C ALA A 375 -18.51 18.55 5.00
N LEU A 376 -17.35 17.95 4.71
CA LEU A 376 -16.18 17.97 5.61
C LEU A 376 -15.15 19.06 5.27
N PHE A 377 -15.28 19.70 4.11
CA PHE A 377 -14.47 20.86 3.71
C PHE A 377 -15.36 21.88 2.98
N PRO A 378 -16.03 22.81 3.69
CA PRO A 378 -16.71 23.90 3.01
C PRO A 378 -15.67 24.72 2.24
N ALA A 379 -15.86 24.81 0.92
CA ALA A 379 -15.11 25.74 0.10
C ALA A 379 -15.34 27.15 0.65
N ASP A 380 -14.26 27.81 1.04
CA ASP A 380 -14.27 29.20 1.46
C ASP A 380 -14.54 30.08 0.22
N THR A 381 -15.81 30.27 -0.11
CA THR A 381 -16.23 31.21 -1.14
C THR A 381 -16.27 32.61 -0.54
N SER A 382 -15.11 33.24 -0.42
CA SER A 382 -15.00 34.69 -0.36
C SER A 382 -13.80 35.18 -1.15
N VAL A 383 -13.96 35.29 -2.46
CA VAL A 383 -13.17 36.23 -3.27
C VAL A 383 -14.10 37.41 -3.57
N PRO A 384 -13.83 38.63 -3.05
CA PRO A 384 -14.57 39.83 -3.40
C PRO A 384 -14.31 40.20 -4.87
N GLY A 385 -15.36 40.64 -5.55
CA GLY A 385 -15.40 40.77 -7.00
C GLY A 385 -14.42 41.74 -7.63
N LEU A 386 -14.12 41.47 -8.90
CA LEU A 386 -13.76 42.47 -9.88
C LEU A 386 -14.93 42.59 -10.85
N GLY A 387 -15.62 43.73 -10.77
CA GLY A 387 -16.72 44.09 -11.64
C GLY A 387 -16.24 44.51 -13.03
N SER A 388 -17.22 44.40 -13.95
CA SER A 388 -17.37 45.01 -15.28
C SER A 388 -16.23 44.88 -16.27
#